data_AF-A0A4R5G8W4-F1
#
_entry.id   AF-A0A4R5G8W4-F1
#
_cell.length_a   1.000
_cell.length_b   1.000
_cell.length_c   1.000
_cell.angle_alpha   90.00
_cell.angle_beta   90.00
_cell.angle_gamma   90.00
#
_symmetry.space_group_name_H-M   'P 1'
#
loop_
_entity.id
_entity.type
_entity.pdbx_description
1 polymer ?
#
loop_
_entity_poly.entity_id
_entity_poly.type
_entity_poly.pdbx_seq_one_letter_code
_entity_poly.pdbx_strand_id
1 'polypeptide(L)'
;MNDTTPVNVTRTWEVSLYGSYGEGRSASVYLGKRTVTLSGGRDACGQLLPMTATVDGQPVPAAQVVELLEWAKADGSVTLLGEERTVPTIGKARAARLHRLMGCLGLSNPDHYGSARRAVGREVFSLASLTEQEAREVWAYLCRTFPQARQLAP
;
A
#
# COMPACT_ATOMS: atom_id res chain seq x y z
N MET A 1 -18.02 8.55 -1.55
CA MET A 1 -16.64 9.04 -1.41
C MET A 1 -15.76 7.81 -1.57
N ASN A 2 -15.20 7.60 -2.76
CA ASN A 2 -14.32 6.43 -2.97
C ASN A 2 -13.03 6.70 -2.21
N ASP A 3 -12.69 5.82 -1.28
CA ASP A 3 -11.46 5.87 -0.50
C ASP A 3 -10.27 5.56 -1.45
N THR A 4 -9.83 6.59 -2.17
CA THR A 4 -8.73 6.55 -3.14
C THR A 4 -7.37 6.76 -2.48
N THR A 5 -7.29 6.52 -1.17
CA THR A 5 -6.04 6.66 -0.43
C THR A 5 -5.01 5.69 -1.01
N PRO A 6 -3.74 6.10 -1.18
CA PRO A 6 -2.68 5.20 -1.59
C PRO A 6 -2.63 4.04 -0.60
N VAL A 7 -2.84 2.82 -1.06
CA VAL A 7 -2.83 1.63 -0.20
C VAL A 7 -2.18 0.50 -0.97
N ASN A 8 -1.15 -0.07 -0.35
CA ASN A 8 -0.63 -1.39 -0.68
C ASN A 8 -1.50 -2.40 0.06
N VAL A 9 -2.08 -3.34 -0.67
CA VAL A 9 -2.88 -4.42 -0.12
C VAL A 9 -2.15 -5.73 -0.42
N THR A 10 -1.85 -6.48 0.62
CA THR A 10 -1.38 -7.86 0.52
C THR A 10 -2.45 -8.77 1.10
N ARG A 11 -2.84 -9.79 0.35
CA ARG A 11 -3.76 -10.81 0.81
C ARG A 11 -3.17 -12.19 0.62
N THR A 12 -3.38 -13.04 1.60
CA THR A 12 -2.94 -14.43 1.58
C THR A 12 -4.14 -15.34 1.82
N TRP A 13 -4.26 -16.39 1.02
CA TRP A 13 -5.32 -17.38 1.10
C TRP A 13 -4.75 -18.80 1.13
N GLU A 14 -5.45 -19.69 1.83
CA GLU A 14 -5.35 -21.12 1.59
C GLU A 14 -6.39 -21.49 0.53
N VAL A 15 -5.96 -22.22 -0.49
CA VAL A 15 -6.86 -22.77 -1.51
C VAL A 15 -6.79 -24.29 -1.50
N SER A 16 -7.96 -24.93 -1.55
CA SER A 16 -8.08 -26.38 -1.76
C SER A 16 -8.49 -26.63 -3.20
N LEU A 17 -7.74 -27.46 -3.92
CA LEU A 17 -7.92 -27.69 -5.34
C LEU A 17 -8.48 -29.09 -5.60
N TYR A 18 -9.44 -29.17 -6.52
CA TYR A 18 -10.03 -30.42 -6.99
C TYR A 18 -9.98 -30.47 -8.52
N GLY A 19 -9.66 -31.64 -9.07
CA GLY A 19 -9.69 -31.92 -10.50
C GLY A 19 -10.74 -32.98 -10.83
N SER A 20 -10.94 -33.25 -12.12
CA SER A 20 -11.78 -34.35 -12.60
C SER A 20 -10.94 -35.57 -12.95
N TYR A 21 -11.47 -36.77 -12.66
CA TYR A 21 -10.92 -38.02 -13.15
C TYR A 21 -11.73 -38.54 -14.35
N GLY A 22 -11.06 -38.75 -15.50
CA GLY A 22 -11.70 -39.17 -16.75
C GLY A 22 -12.33 -38.00 -17.52
N GLU A 23 -13.19 -38.32 -18.50
CA GLU A 23 -13.77 -37.34 -19.43
C GLU A 23 -14.99 -36.56 -18.86
N GLY A 24 -15.23 -36.60 -17.55
CA GLY A 24 -16.40 -35.95 -16.95
C GLY A 24 -16.21 -35.49 -15.51
N ARG A 25 -17.15 -34.66 -15.03
CA ARG A 25 -17.21 -34.18 -13.63
C ARG A 25 -17.75 -35.23 -12.65
N SER A 26 -17.91 -36.49 -13.07
CA SER A 26 -18.55 -37.55 -12.29
C SER A 26 -17.69 -38.04 -11.11
N ALA A 27 -16.38 -37.77 -11.12
CA ALA A 27 -15.48 -38.04 -10.00
C ALA A 27 -14.52 -36.87 -9.78
N SER A 28 -14.69 -36.15 -8.66
CA SER A 28 -13.77 -35.10 -8.21
C SER A 28 -12.61 -35.71 -7.43
N VAL A 29 -11.38 -35.38 -7.81
CA VAL A 29 -10.14 -35.79 -7.14
C VAL A 29 -9.55 -34.61 -6.41
N TYR A 30 -9.24 -34.80 -5.14
CA TYR A 30 -8.53 -33.79 -4.37
C TYR A 30 -7.06 -33.72 -4.79
N LEU A 31 -6.64 -32.55 -5.27
CA LEU A 31 -5.28 -32.31 -5.78
C LEU A 31 -4.34 -31.74 -4.72
N GLY A 32 -4.89 -31.19 -3.63
CA GLY A 32 -4.14 -30.70 -2.49
C GLY A 32 -4.46 -29.25 -2.12
N LYS A 33 -3.69 -28.73 -1.17
CA LYS A 33 -3.76 -27.33 -0.72
C LYS A 33 -2.58 -26.54 -1.22
N ARG A 34 -2.80 -25.24 -1.42
CA ARG A 34 -1.77 -24.25 -1.70
C ARG A 34 -2.02 -23.01 -0.87
N THR A 35 -0.94 -22.36 -0.45
CA THR A 35 -1.00 -20.99 0.09
C THR A 35 -0.68 -20.02 -1.02
N VAL A 36 -1.60 -19.12 -1.35
CA VAL A 36 -1.40 -18.12 -2.40
C VAL A 36 -1.41 -16.73 -1.79
N THR A 37 -0.48 -15.89 -2.21
CA THR A 37 -0.40 -14.49 -1.78
C THR A 37 -0.41 -13.59 -3.01
N LEU A 38 -1.17 -12.50 -2.93
CA LEU A 38 -1.23 -11.46 -3.94
C LEU A 38 -1.04 -10.11 -3.27
N SER A 39 -0.05 -9.35 -3.73
CA SER A 39 0.19 -7.97 -3.30
C SER A 39 0.03 -7.04 -4.48
N GLY A 40 -0.57 -5.88 -4.24
CA GLY A 40 -0.75 -4.84 -5.22
C GLY A 40 -1.27 -3.58 -4.56
N GLY A 41 -1.63 -2.56 -5.33
CA GLY A 41 -2.13 -1.33 -4.75
C GLY A 41 -2.08 -0.15 -5.68
N ARG A 42 -2.16 1.03 -5.09
CA ARG A 42 -1.98 2.31 -5.78
C ARG A 42 -0.94 3.15 -5.07
N ASP A 43 -0.15 3.87 -5.85
CA ASP A 43 0.79 4.85 -5.34
C ASP A 43 0.10 6.17 -4.93
N ALA A 44 0.91 7.14 -4.50
CA ALA A 44 0.47 8.47 -4.09
C ALA A 44 -0.29 9.27 -5.18
N CYS A 45 -0.07 8.93 -6.45
CA CYS A 45 -0.69 9.54 -7.62
C CYS A 45 -1.92 8.75 -8.10
N GLY A 46 -2.27 7.65 -7.43
CA GLY A 46 -3.34 6.75 -7.84
C GLY A 46 -2.95 5.77 -8.95
N GLN A 47 -1.68 5.74 -9.36
CA GLN A 47 -1.15 4.81 -10.35
C GLN A 47 -1.08 3.40 -9.75
N LEU A 48 -1.45 2.39 -10.53
CA LEU A 48 -1.37 0.99 -10.09
C LEU A 48 0.08 0.61 -9.84
N LEU A 49 0.33 0.03 -8.67
CA LEU A 49 1.62 -0.57 -8.36
C LEU A 49 1.73 -1.94 -9.04
N PRO A 50 2.96 -2.37 -9.39
CA PRO A 50 3.19 -3.72 -9.89
C PRO A 50 2.62 -4.75 -8.92
N MET A 51 1.87 -5.72 -9.46
CA MET A 51 1.38 -6.82 -8.66
C MET A 51 2.49 -7.85 -8.48
N THR A 52 2.66 -8.33 -7.25
CA THR A 52 3.54 -9.45 -6.94
C THR A 52 2.69 -10.59 -6.40
N ALA A 53 3.11 -11.82 -6.68
CA ALA A 53 2.34 -12.99 -6.33
C ALA A 53 3.26 -14.14 -5.94
N THR A 54 2.82 -14.96 -4.99
CA THR A 54 3.53 -16.17 -4.60
C THR A 54 2.59 -17.35 -4.41
N VAL A 55 3.06 -18.55 -4.72
CA VAL A 55 2.40 -19.82 -4.39
C VAL A 55 3.35 -20.62 -3.53
N ASP A 56 2.92 -21.01 -2.32
CA ASP A 56 3.74 -21.68 -1.31
C ASP A 56 5.09 -20.98 -1.06
N GLY A 57 5.05 -19.64 -1.05
CA GLY A 57 6.22 -18.78 -0.87
C GLY A 57 7.11 -18.61 -2.10
N GLN A 58 6.84 -19.30 -3.21
CA GLN A 58 7.60 -19.14 -4.46
C GLN A 58 7.01 -18.03 -5.34
N PRO A 59 7.82 -17.09 -5.85
CA PRO A 59 7.34 -16.05 -6.77
C PRO A 59 6.77 -16.63 -8.05
N VAL A 60 5.60 -16.15 -8.46
CA VAL A 60 4.93 -16.55 -9.69
C VAL A 60 4.28 -15.34 -10.38
N PRO A 61 3.92 -15.42 -11.67
CA PRO A 61 3.09 -14.41 -12.32
C PRO A 61 1.75 -14.23 -11.59
N ALA A 62 1.28 -12.98 -11.45
CA ALA A 62 0.01 -12.68 -10.80
C ALA A 62 -1.19 -13.40 -11.43
N ALA A 63 -1.18 -13.56 -12.75
CA ALA A 63 -2.21 -14.30 -13.48
C ALA A 63 -2.37 -15.74 -12.97
N GLN A 64 -1.27 -16.43 -12.63
CA GLN A 64 -1.32 -17.80 -12.12
C GLN A 64 -2.00 -17.89 -10.75
N VAL A 65 -1.76 -16.92 -9.86
CA VAL A 65 -2.48 -16.88 -8.57
C VAL A 65 -3.97 -16.60 -8.77
N VAL A 66 -4.33 -15.74 -9.73
CA VAL A 66 -5.74 -15.48 -10.07
C VAL A 66 -6.40 -16.76 -10.60
N GLU A 67 -5.76 -17.48 -11.51
CA GLU A 67 -6.25 -18.76 -12.03
C GLU A 67 -6.47 -19.79 -10.91
N LEU A 68 -5.52 -19.91 -9.97
CA LEU A 68 -5.67 -20.81 -8.81
C LEU A 68 -6.83 -20.41 -7.89
N LEU A 69 -7.02 -19.11 -7.67
CA LEU A 69 -8.15 -18.59 -6.88
C LEU A 69 -9.49 -18.85 -7.57
N GLU A 70 -9.55 -18.67 -8.89
CA GLU A 70 -10.76 -18.94 -9.68
C GLU A 70 -11.10 -20.42 -9.72
N TRP A 71 -10.10 -21.28 -9.93
CA TRP A 71 -10.26 -22.73 -9.88
C TRP A 71 -10.76 -23.20 -8.50
N ALA A 72 -10.12 -22.73 -7.43
CA ALA A 72 -10.52 -23.08 -6.07
C ALA A 72 -11.93 -22.58 -5.72
N LYS A 73 -12.38 -21.43 -6.27
CA LYS A 73 -13.76 -20.95 -6.10
C LYS A 73 -14.77 -21.81 -6.86
N ALA A 74 -14.39 -22.35 -8.01
CA ALA A 74 -15.29 -23.14 -8.84
C ALA A 74 -15.54 -24.54 -8.26
N ASP A 75 -14.48 -25.24 -7.87
CA ASP A 75 -14.55 -26.68 -7.58
C ASP A 75 -14.00 -27.04 -6.18
N GLY A 76 -13.52 -26.08 -5.40
CA GLY A 76 -12.84 -26.32 -4.13
C GLY A 76 -13.23 -25.35 -3.02
N SER A 77 -12.23 -24.80 -2.32
CA SER A 77 -12.46 -23.76 -1.30
C SER A 77 -11.35 -22.73 -1.28
N VAL A 78 -11.71 -21.51 -0.87
CA VAL A 78 -10.79 -20.39 -0.67
C VAL A 78 -11.01 -19.83 0.73
N THR A 79 -9.96 -19.84 1.56
CA THR A 79 -9.99 -19.30 2.91
C THR A 79 -8.98 -18.17 3.02
N LEU A 80 -9.43 -16.97 3.38
CA LEU A 80 -8.53 -15.84 3.65
C LEU A 80 -7.76 -16.12 4.94
N LEU A 81 -6.43 -16.18 4.85
CA LEU A 81 -5.54 -16.35 6.00
C LEU A 81 -5.11 -15.02 6.59
N GLY A 82 -4.97 -13.99 5.75
CA GLY A 82 -4.55 -12.67 6.20
C GLY A 82 -4.73 -11.60 5.14
N GLU A 83 -4.96 -10.38 5.60
CA GLU A 83 -4.97 -9.17 4.79
C GLU A 83 -4.17 -8.09 5.52
N GLU A 84 -3.17 -7.53 4.83
CA GLU A 84 -2.40 -6.39 5.30
C GLU A 84 -2.65 -5.20 4.37
N ARG A 85 -2.87 -4.03 4.96
CA ARG A 85 -3.02 -2.76 4.24
C ARG A 85 -2.01 -1.76 4.75
N THR A 86 -1.20 -1.22 3.86
CA THR A 86 -0.16 -0.24 4.20
C THR A 86 -0.34 1.02 3.37
N VAL A 87 -0.43 2.18 4.01
CA VAL A 87 -0.39 3.47 3.31
C VAL A 87 1.08 3.84 3.08
N PRO A 88 1.53 4.02 1.83
CA PRO A 88 2.91 4.37 1.54
C PRO A 88 3.24 5.77 2.09
N THR A 89 4.44 5.86 2.66
CA THR A 89 5.01 7.12 3.14
C THR A 89 5.77 7.84 2.03
N ILE A 90 5.93 9.17 2.13
CA ILE A 90 6.61 10.00 1.12
C ILE A 90 8.10 9.68 0.95
N GLY A 91 8.71 9.01 1.94
CA GLY A 91 10.10 8.57 1.90
C GLY A 91 11.14 9.69 1.95
N LYS A 92 12.42 9.31 1.90
CA LYS A 92 13.56 10.20 2.15
C LYS A 92 13.67 11.35 1.15
N ALA A 93 13.49 11.08 -0.14
CA ALA A 93 13.70 12.09 -1.20
C ALA A 93 12.72 13.26 -1.05
N ARG A 94 11.46 12.98 -0.80
CA ARG A 94 10.44 14.02 -0.60
C ARG A 94 10.53 14.67 0.77
N ALA A 95 10.86 13.92 1.81
CA ALA A 95 11.17 14.48 3.11
C ALA A 95 12.32 15.50 3.05
N ALA A 96 13.38 15.21 2.28
CA ALA A 96 14.49 16.15 2.08
C ALA A 96 14.04 17.44 1.41
N ARG A 97 13.12 17.38 0.43
CA ARG A 97 12.52 18.57 -0.18
C ARG A 97 11.71 19.37 0.83
N LEU A 98 10.88 18.71 1.63
CA LEU A 98 10.07 19.36 2.67
C LEU A 98 10.97 20.03 3.73
N HIS A 99 12.06 19.38 4.14
CA HIS A 99 13.06 19.98 5.01
C HIS A 99 13.68 21.25 4.42
N ARG A 100 14.05 21.24 3.13
CA ARG A 100 14.60 22.44 2.49
C ARG A 100 13.58 23.58 2.46
N LEU A 101 12.32 23.29 2.13
CA LEU A 101 11.24 24.28 2.13
C LEU A 101 11.05 24.89 3.53
N MET A 102 11.03 24.06 4.57
CA MET A 102 10.93 24.54 5.95
C MET A 102 12.15 25.38 6.36
N GLY A 103 13.36 24.98 5.96
CA GLY A 103 14.57 25.77 6.19
C GLY A 103 14.55 27.13 5.49
N CYS A 104 14.02 27.20 4.26
CA CYS A 104 13.80 28.47 3.55
C CYS A 104 12.78 29.38 4.25
N LEU A 105 11.90 28.83 5.09
CA LEU A 105 10.97 29.60 5.93
C LEU A 105 11.62 30.09 7.23
N GLY A 106 12.89 29.77 7.47
CA GLY A 106 13.61 30.12 8.70
C GLY A 106 13.33 29.21 9.88
N LEU A 107 12.68 28.05 9.65
CA LEU A 107 12.46 27.06 10.71
C LEU A 107 13.78 26.38 11.07
N SER A 108 14.03 26.23 12.37
CA SER A 108 15.15 25.45 12.85
C SER A 108 14.83 23.95 12.79
N ASN A 109 15.86 23.08 12.82
CA ASN A 109 15.67 21.63 12.73
C ASN A 109 14.66 21.06 13.76
N PRO A 110 14.67 21.45 15.05
CA PRO A 110 13.64 21.05 16.01
C PRO A 110 12.23 21.50 15.62
N ASP A 111 12.08 22.67 15.02
CA ASP A 111 10.79 23.25 14.66
C ASP A 111 10.14 22.55 13.46
N HIS A 112 10.92 21.86 12.62
CA HIS A 112 10.41 21.06 11.51
C HIS A 112 9.43 19.98 12.00
N TYR A 113 9.85 19.20 12.99
CA TYR A 113 9.04 18.13 13.57
C TYR A 113 7.91 18.69 14.43
N GLY A 114 8.16 19.78 15.15
CA GLY A 114 7.12 20.48 15.91
C GLY A 114 5.98 20.99 15.02
N SER A 115 6.31 21.58 13.86
CA SER A 115 5.33 22.04 12.88
C SER A 115 4.59 20.88 12.23
N ALA A 116 5.30 19.81 11.88
CA ALA A 116 4.68 18.62 11.31
C ALA A 116 3.69 17.99 12.30
N ARG A 117 4.08 17.80 13.57
CA ARG A 117 3.23 17.30 14.65
C ARG A 117 1.96 18.14 14.81
N ARG A 118 2.09 19.47 14.83
CA ARG A 118 0.93 20.38 14.95
C ARG A 118 -0.02 20.26 13.76
N ALA A 119 0.50 20.02 12.56
CA ALA A 119 -0.30 19.89 11.36
C ALA A 119 -1.11 18.58 11.31
N VAL A 120 -0.49 17.46 11.69
CA VAL A 120 -1.07 16.11 11.53
C VAL A 120 -1.71 15.55 12.81
N GLY A 121 -1.48 16.17 13.97
CA GLY A 121 -2.10 15.77 15.24
C GLY A 121 -1.50 14.51 15.89
N ARG A 122 -0.32 14.05 15.46
CA ARG A 122 0.42 12.93 16.06
C ARG A 122 1.92 13.24 16.14
N GLU A 123 2.64 12.48 16.97
CA GLU A 123 4.10 12.58 17.02
C GLU A 123 4.74 12.24 15.66
N VAL A 124 5.73 13.05 15.28
CA VAL A 124 6.46 12.94 14.01
C VAL A 124 7.95 13.01 14.29
N PHE A 125 8.62 11.86 14.28
CA PHE A 125 10.07 11.77 14.47
C PHE A 125 10.86 11.83 13.16
N SER A 126 10.18 11.70 12.02
CA SER A 126 10.78 11.77 10.69
C SER A 126 9.74 12.25 9.68
N LEU A 127 10.09 13.23 8.84
CA LEU A 127 9.22 13.65 7.75
C LEU A 127 9.06 12.54 6.69
N ALA A 128 10.00 11.60 6.62
CA ALA A 128 9.93 10.49 5.67
C ALA A 128 8.83 9.48 6.00
N SER A 129 8.32 9.46 7.23
CA SER A 129 7.22 8.59 7.66
C SER A 129 5.84 9.21 7.46
N LEU A 130 5.76 10.43 6.92
CA LEU A 130 4.48 11.03 6.57
C LEU A 130 3.90 10.32 5.36
N THR A 131 2.59 10.07 5.38
CA THR A 131 1.83 9.72 4.18
C THR A 131 1.73 10.93 3.25
N GLU A 132 1.25 10.69 2.02
CA GLU A 132 1.01 11.78 1.07
C GLU A 132 0.03 12.83 1.63
N GLN A 133 -1.06 12.36 2.24
CA GLN A 133 -2.07 13.23 2.81
C GLN A 133 -1.50 14.08 3.94
N GLU A 134 -0.77 13.44 4.86
CA GLU A 134 -0.13 14.13 5.98
C GLU A 134 0.89 15.18 5.48
N ALA A 135 1.67 14.87 4.45
CA ALA A 135 2.60 15.84 3.86
C ALA A 135 1.87 17.07 3.28
N ARG A 136 0.68 16.89 2.68
CA ARG A 136 -0.16 18.00 2.21
C ARG A 136 -0.74 18.80 3.37
N GLU A 137 -1.14 18.15 4.45
CA GLU A 137 -1.62 18.82 5.67
C GLU A 137 -0.51 19.66 6.31
N VAL A 138 0.71 19.12 6.38
CA VAL A 138 1.91 19.87 6.80
C VAL A 138 2.12 21.09 5.91
N TRP A 139 2.07 20.92 4.59
CA TRP A 139 2.22 22.05 3.67
C TRP A 139 1.12 23.11 3.84
N ALA A 140 -0.13 22.69 3.98
CA ALA A 140 -1.26 23.58 4.23
C ALA A 140 -1.10 24.34 5.54
N TYR A 141 -0.63 23.67 6.59
CA TYR A 141 -0.31 24.29 7.88
C TYR A 141 0.82 25.33 7.75
N LEU A 142 1.90 25.00 7.04
CA LEU A 142 2.99 25.95 6.78
C LEU A 142 2.49 27.17 6.00
N CYS A 143 1.67 26.99 4.96
CA CYS A 143 1.08 28.09 4.18
C CYS A 143 0.10 28.97 4.99
N ARG A 144 -0.54 28.44 6.03
CA ARG A 144 -1.37 29.24 6.96
C ARG A 144 -0.52 30.00 7.97
N THR A 145 0.57 29.40 8.44
CA THR A 145 1.43 29.94 9.50
C THR A 145 2.45 30.95 8.95
N PHE A 146 2.97 30.67 7.76
CA PHE A 146 3.98 31.45 7.05
C PHE A 146 3.44 31.79 5.66
N PRO A 147 2.75 32.93 5.48
CA PRO A 147 2.14 33.29 4.20
C PRO A 147 3.13 33.29 3.00
N GLN A 148 4.40 33.61 3.27
CA GLN A 148 5.50 33.56 2.30
C GLN A 148 5.79 32.14 1.75
N ALA A 149 5.36 31.07 2.44
CA ALA A 149 5.54 29.70 1.98
C ALA A 149 4.87 29.43 0.62
N ARG A 150 3.79 30.15 0.30
CA ARG A 150 3.11 30.01 -0.99
C ARG A 150 4.00 30.38 -2.18
N GLN A 151 5.00 31.23 -1.97
CA GLN A 151 5.96 31.64 -3.00
C GLN A 151 7.09 30.62 -3.20
N LEU A 152 7.25 29.69 -2.24
CA LEU A 152 8.23 28.60 -2.28
C LEU A 152 7.61 27.30 -2.81
N ALA A 153 6.31 27.31 -3.11
CA ALA A 153 5.63 26.17 -3.71
C ALA A 153 6.29 25.86 -5.07
N PRO A 154 6.65 24.59 -5.32
CA PRO A 154 7.15 24.19 -6.62
C PRO A 154 6.06 24.09 -7.69
#